data_AF-A0A1Q9WKX8-F1
#
_entry.id   AF-A0A1Q9WKX8-F1
#
_cell.length_a   1.000
_cell.length_b   1.000
_cell.length_c   1.000
_cell.angle_alpha   90.00
_cell.angle_beta   90.00
_cell.angle_gamma   90.00
#
_symmetry.space_group_name_H-M   'P 1'
#
loop_
_entity.id
_entity.type
_entity.pdbx_description
1 polymer ?
#
loop_
_entity_poly.entity_id
_entity_poly.type
_entity_poly.pdbx_seq_one_letter_code
_entity_poly.pdbx_strand_id
1 'polypeptide(L)' 'DISHYLMHRYNWIRPHQFNNGLAPAQAEKKLNVVSGIS' A
#
# COMPACT_ATOMS: atom_id res chain seq x y z
N ASP A 1 2.37 -13.61 -15.31
CA ASP A 1 1.01 -13.99 -14.91
C ASP A 1 0.22 -12.73 -14.54
N ILE A 2 -1.07 -12.68 -14.88
CA ILE A 2 -1.92 -11.50 -14.65
C ILE A 2 -2.18 -11.27 -13.16
N SER A 3 -2.24 -12.34 -12.36
CA SER A 3 -2.43 -12.25 -10.91
C SER A 3 -1.26 -11.50 -10.25
N HIS A 4 -0.03 -11.87 -10.62
CA HIS A 4 1.17 -11.19 -10.15
C HIS A 4 1.16 -9.70 -10.52
N TYR A 5 0.80 -9.37 -11.77
CA TYR A 5 0.73 -7.99 -12.22
C TYR A 5 -0.29 -7.18 -11.42
N LEU A 6 -1.49 -7.74 -11.20
CA LEU A 6 -2.53 -7.08 -10.42
C LEU A 6 -2.10 -6.88 -8.96
N MET A 7 -1.56 -7.90 -8.31
CA MET A 7 -1.07 -7.77 -6.93
C MET A 7 0.01 -6.69 -6.82
N HIS A 8 1.02 -6.72 -7.68
CA HIS A 8 2.09 -5.74 -7.63
C HIS A 8 1.57 -4.32 -7.88
N ARG A 9 0.74 -4.14 -8.92
CA ARG A 9 0.24 -2.80 -9.29
C ARG A 9 -0.65 -2.20 -8.21
N TYR A 10 -1.61 -2.96 -7.68
CA TYR A 10 -2.57 -2.42 -6.72
C TYR A 10 -1.97 -2.25 -5.31
N ASN A 11 -1.00 -3.08 -4.92
CA ASN A 11 -0.39 -2.98 -3.59
C ASN A 11 0.73 -1.94 -3.51
N TRP A 12 1.48 -1.72 -4.60
CA TRP A 12 2.70 -0.92 -4.57
C TRP A 12 2.73 0.31 -5.46
N ILE A 13 1.96 0.33 -6.55
CA ILE A 13 2.09 1.38 -7.59
C ILE A 13 0.88 2.31 -7.58
N ARG A 14 -0.33 1.78 -7.35
CA ARG A 14 -1.55 2.57 -7.50
C ARG A 14 -1.65 3.65 -6.42
N PRO A 15 -1.69 4.94 -6.78
CA PRO A 15 -1.95 5.98 -5.82
C PRO A 15 -3.40 5.89 -5.34
N HIS A 16 -3.60 5.86 -4.03
CA HIS A 16 -4.93 5.73 -3.43
C HIS A 16 -5.37 7.05 -2.81
N GLN A 17 -6.48 7.63 -3.28
CA GLN A 17 -6.97 8.93 -2.79
C GLN A 17 -7.20 8.94 -1.28
N PHE A 18 -7.68 7.82 -0.72
CA PHE A 18 -7.93 7.69 0.72
C PHE A 18 -6.64 7.53 1.55
N ASN A 19 -5.51 7.27 0.90
CA ASN A 19 -4.18 7.22 1.54
C ASN A 19 -3.34 8.46 1.15
N ASN A 20 -3.99 9.58 0.84
CA ASN A 20 -3.33 10.81 0.38
C ASN A 20 -2.47 10.60 -0.89
N GLY A 21 -2.89 9.69 -1.77
CA GLY A 21 -2.17 9.34 -2.98
C GLY A 21 -1.06 8.30 -2.79
N LEU A 22 -0.85 7.78 -1.58
CA LEU A 22 0.12 6.71 -1.33
C LEU A 22 -0.43 5.34 -1.75
N ALA A 23 0.49 4.43 -2.08
CA ALA A 23 0.14 3.03 -2.30
C ALA A 23 -0.24 2.35 -0.97
N PRO A 24 -1.11 1.32 -1.00
CA PRO A 24 -1.53 0.61 0.20
C PRO A 24 -0.38 0.13 1.10
N ALA A 25 0.64 -0.52 0.53
CA ALA A 25 1.77 -1.03 1.31
C ALA A 25 2.56 0.09 2.03
N GLN A 26 2.65 1.27 1.42
CA GLN A 26 3.31 2.42 2.04
C GLN A 26 2.47 3.01 3.18
N ALA A 27 1.15 3.05 3.01
CA ALA A 27 0.23 3.51 4.03
C ALA A 27 0.21 2.56 5.24
N GLU A 28 0.22 1.24 5.02
CA GLU A 28 0.31 0.23 6.07
C GLU A 28 1.63 0.31 6.84
N LYS A 29 2.76 0.46 6.15
CA LYS A 29 4.06 0.64 6.82
C LYS A 29 4.05 1.86 7.74
N LYS A 30 3.46 2.97 7.27
CA LYS A 30 3.30 4.18 8.09
C LYS A 30 2.34 3.93 9.26
N LEU A 31 1.25 3.21 9.03
CA LEU A 31 0.28 2.86 10.06
C LEU A 31 0.92 2.03 11.18
N ASN A 32 1.72 1.01 10.84
CA ASN A 32 2.41 0.17 11.82
C ASN A 32 3.38 0.97 12.70
N VAL A 33 4.11 1.92 12.11
CA VAL A 33 4.98 2.84 12.86
C VAL A 33 4.18 3.70 13.84
N VAL A 34 3.01 4.20 13.42
CA VAL A 34 2.16 5.06 14.26
C VAL A 34 1.41 4.25 15.32
N SER A 35 1.01 3.02 15.02
CA SER A 35 0.26 2.16 15.94
C SER A 35 1.14 1.46 16.98
N GLY A 36 2.47 1.45 16.79
CA GLY A 36 3.42 0.76 17.67
C GLY A 36 3.37 -0.76 17.55
N ILE A 37 2.71 -1.29 16.52
CA ILE A 37 2.63 -2.73 16.23
C ILE A 37 3.92 -3.12 15.51
N SER A 38 4.78 -3.91 16.18
CA SER A 38 6.04 -4.46 15.66
C SER A 38 5.88 -5.92 15.26
#